data_AF-A0A0B8PC84-F1
#
_entry.id   AF-A0A0B8PC84-F1
#
_cell.length_a   1.000
_cell.length_b   1.000
_cell.length_c   1.000
_cell.angle_alpha   90.00
_cell.angle_beta   90.00
_cell.angle_gamma   90.00
#
_symmetry.space_group_name_H-M   'P 1'
#
loop_
_entity.id
_entity.type
_entity.pdbx_description
1 polymer ?
#
loop_
_entity_poly.entity_id
_entity_poly.type
_entity_poly.pdbx_seq_one_letter_code
_entity_poly.pdbx_strand_id
1 'polypeptide(L)'
;MAEIIHRHMPEVDIYNYKDGVVGSTVQALLATAYPNGVFPALNDASQSMGIADAGVQVAVSIYGAHYELDDNILGMAKIQDGVWMHPCGLKLSQAYEKAQAEREIGLPYWPSMELAEGPDGDQGAQGFVRMQDDSGDVTQLVMNYGMHGMGHGHFDTLGISFFNRGQEVLREYGFARWVNVEPKFGGRYLPENPGYARQTIAHNAITIDETCQNYFDVDRADSVSGTPHFFQVNDESLKGMSAFANEHYDGFGLQRSVFLLSLEELEAPLLIDLYRIKGEGEHQYDYSHQYQGQIIRTNFEYETYQTLETLGSDAGYQHLWKVGAGEANETALVSWLQNNTYYTWLGTSSNDNGEVIFTRTGANDPSFNLRSEPAFILRSKGETSLFASVVETHGYFNEEFEQSVNARGKVKNIKVLDHTDAASAVEIETEQSRVTLLLSNDANASETSENELTINDKKYNWTGFYSVEIQAIPQETV
;
A
#
# COMPACT_ATOMS: atom_id res chain seq x y z
N MET A 1 7.68 17.37 -25.43
CA MET A 1 8.40 16.95 -26.64
C MET A 1 7.45 16.42 -27.71
N ALA A 2 6.57 15.45 -27.42
CA ALA A 2 5.62 14.89 -28.40
C ALA A 2 4.86 15.97 -29.20
N GLU A 3 4.29 16.98 -28.53
CA GLU A 3 3.59 18.07 -29.21
C GLU A 3 4.48 18.90 -30.16
N ILE A 4 5.78 19.05 -29.86
CA ILE A 4 6.72 19.72 -30.76
C ILE A 4 6.93 18.86 -32.02
N ILE A 5 7.14 17.56 -31.85
CA ILE A 5 7.30 16.61 -32.96
C ILE A 5 6.04 16.60 -33.83
N HIS A 6 4.86 16.50 -33.24
CA HIS A 6 3.60 16.50 -33.97
C HIS A 6 3.44 17.76 -34.86
N ARG A 7 3.82 18.93 -34.34
CA ARG A 7 3.65 20.21 -35.05
C ARG A 7 4.70 20.46 -36.13
N HIS A 8 5.92 19.97 -35.95
CA HIS A 8 7.06 20.29 -36.82
C HIS A 8 7.53 19.12 -37.69
N MET A 9 7.17 17.89 -37.32
CA MET A 9 7.51 16.64 -37.99
C MET A 9 6.28 15.70 -37.99
N PRO A 10 5.13 16.13 -38.54
CA PRO A 10 3.89 15.35 -38.51
C PRO A 10 4.03 13.96 -39.15
N GLU A 11 4.98 13.78 -40.07
CA GLU A 11 5.30 12.49 -40.69
C GLU A 11 5.80 11.41 -39.72
N VAL A 12 6.25 11.81 -38.52
CA VAL A 12 6.65 10.87 -37.46
C VAL A 12 5.44 10.18 -36.82
N ASP A 13 4.25 10.80 -36.92
CA ASP A 13 3.02 10.31 -36.31
C ASP A 13 3.17 9.91 -34.84
N ILE A 14 3.78 10.82 -34.07
CA ILE A 14 4.25 10.57 -32.70
C ILE A 14 3.16 10.10 -31.73
N TYR A 15 1.89 10.44 -31.99
CA TYR A 15 0.77 10.02 -31.13
C TYR A 15 0.30 8.59 -31.41
N ASN A 16 0.67 8.00 -32.55
CA ASN A 16 0.46 6.58 -32.87
C ASN A 16 1.74 5.74 -32.74
N TYR A 17 2.89 6.36 -32.46
CA TYR A 17 4.15 5.66 -32.25
C TYR A 17 4.02 4.62 -31.11
N LYS A 18 4.54 3.41 -31.34
CA LYS A 18 4.42 2.25 -30.43
C LYS A 18 2.99 2.07 -29.91
N ASP A 19 2.04 1.93 -30.83
CA ASP A 19 0.63 1.70 -30.54
C ASP A 19 0.01 2.73 -29.59
N GLY A 20 0.46 3.99 -29.71
CA GLY A 20 -0.06 5.09 -28.91
C GLY A 20 0.55 5.20 -27.51
N VAL A 21 1.82 4.79 -27.33
CA VAL A 21 2.51 4.77 -26.02
C VAL A 21 2.42 6.09 -25.23
N VAL A 22 2.35 7.24 -25.91
CA VAL A 22 2.18 8.54 -25.23
C VAL A 22 0.83 8.57 -24.49
N GLY A 23 -0.26 8.14 -25.13
CA GLY A 23 -1.57 8.06 -24.50
C GLY A 23 -1.61 7.06 -23.36
N SER A 24 -1.08 5.85 -23.58
CA SER A 24 -1.01 4.79 -22.56
C SER A 24 -0.18 5.21 -21.36
N THR A 25 0.91 5.97 -21.55
CA THR A 25 1.74 6.49 -20.45
C THR A 25 0.97 7.50 -19.61
N VAL A 26 0.16 8.37 -20.23
CA VAL A 26 -0.68 9.31 -19.48
C VAL A 26 -1.76 8.59 -18.71
N GLN A 27 -2.42 7.58 -19.29
CA GLN A 27 -3.40 6.78 -18.56
C GLN A 27 -2.76 6.04 -17.38
N ALA A 28 -1.61 5.38 -17.59
CA ALA A 28 -0.88 4.69 -16.53
C ALA A 28 -0.52 5.65 -15.39
N LEU A 29 0.04 6.83 -15.71
CA LEU A 29 0.34 7.87 -14.72
C LEU A 29 -0.90 8.29 -13.91
N LEU A 30 -2.01 8.62 -14.58
CA LEU A 30 -3.21 9.06 -13.87
C LEU A 30 -3.81 7.95 -13.01
N ALA A 31 -3.73 6.73 -13.49
CA ALA A 31 -4.28 5.58 -12.81
C ALA A 31 -3.41 5.08 -11.64
N THR A 32 -2.27 5.69 -11.34
CA THR A 32 -1.57 5.44 -10.06
C THR A 32 -2.08 6.34 -8.94
N ALA A 33 -2.70 7.48 -9.27
CA ALA A 33 -3.16 8.45 -8.27
C ALA A 33 -4.23 7.84 -7.36
N TYR A 34 -4.25 8.31 -6.11
CA TYR A 34 -5.38 8.08 -5.22
C TYR A 34 -6.63 8.79 -5.75
N PRO A 35 -7.83 8.38 -5.30
CA PRO A 35 -9.11 9.01 -5.67
C PRO A 35 -9.17 10.53 -5.48
N ASN A 36 -8.38 11.10 -4.56
CA ASN A 36 -8.29 12.55 -4.34
C ASN A 36 -7.31 13.26 -5.29
N GLY A 37 -6.65 12.54 -6.21
CA GLY A 37 -5.71 13.06 -7.19
C GLY A 37 -4.26 13.20 -6.70
N VAL A 38 -3.94 12.85 -5.45
CA VAL A 38 -2.56 12.80 -4.94
C VAL A 38 -1.90 11.49 -5.39
N PHE A 39 -0.63 11.52 -5.76
CA PHE A 39 0.11 10.30 -6.05
C PHE A 39 0.55 9.61 -4.74
N PRO A 40 0.48 8.27 -4.65
CA PRO A 40 1.17 7.53 -3.59
C PRO A 40 2.64 7.94 -3.55
N ALA A 41 3.19 8.18 -2.35
CA ALA A 41 4.56 8.67 -2.20
C ALA A 41 5.61 7.55 -2.32
N LEU A 42 5.49 6.69 -3.33
CA LEU A 42 6.41 5.58 -3.60
C LEU A 42 7.76 6.13 -4.07
N ASN A 43 8.85 5.45 -3.67
CA ASN A 43 10.21 5.88 -3.99
C ASN A 43 10.48 7.34 -3.56
N ASP A 44 11.46 8.02 -4.17
CA ASP A 44 11.71 9.43 -3.90
C ASP A 44 10.58 10.34 -4.41
N ALA A 45 9.49 10.42 -3.65
CA ALA A 45 8.29 11.18 -3.97
C ALA A 45 7.88 12.17 -2.86
N SER A 46 7.05 13.14 -3.24
CA SER A 46 6.42 14.08 -2.31
C SER A 46 5.03 13.58 -1.92
N GLN A 47 4.69 13.65 -0.64
CA GLN A 47 3.34 13.37 -0.12
C GLN A 47 2.26 14.34 -0.62
N SER A 48 2.65 15.45 -1.27
CA SER A 48 1.71 16.46 -1.77
C SER A 48 1.66 16.55 -3.29
N MET A 49 2.46 15.78 -4.01
CA MET A 49 2.45 15.81 -5.47
C MET A 49 1.22 15.08 -5.98
N GLY A 50 0.58 15.61 -7.02
CA GLY A 50 -0.62 15.01 -7.58
C GLY A 50 -0.86 15.42 -9.00
N ILE A 51 -2.00 15.00 -9.53
CA ILE A 51 -2.41 15.22 -10.92
C ILE A 51 -2.61 16.70 -11.26
N ALA A 52 -2.76 17.58 -10.27
CA ALA A 52 -2.85 19.02 -10.46
C ALA A 52 -1.50 19.68 -10.79
N ASP A 53 -0.38 18.95 -10.71
CA ASP A 53 0.92 19.46 -11.13
C ASP A 53 0.91 19.93 -12.60
N ALA A 54 1.66 21.00 -12.89
CA ALA A 54 1.68 21.62 -14.21
C ALA A 54 2.15 20.65 -15.31
N GLY A 55 3.08 19.74 -15.01
CA GLY A 55 3.50 18.70 -15.95
C GLY A 55 2.37 17.73 -16.29
N VAL A 56 1.58 17.33 -15.30
CA VAL A 56 0.43 16.45 -15.50
C VAL A 56 -0.71 17.18 -16.20
N GLN A 57 -0.98 18.45 -15.89
CA GLN A 57 -1.96 19.27 -16.64
C GLN A 57 -1.60 19.38 -18.12
N VAL A 58 -0.31 19.54 -18.44
CA VAL A 58 0.18 19.47 -19.83
C VAL A 58 -0.09 18.10 -20.44
N ALA A 59 0.20 17.02 -19.71
CA ALA A 59 -0.02 15.65 -20.17
C ALA A 59 -1.50 15.35 -20.47
N VAL A 60 -2.41 15.69 -19.56
CA VAL A 60 -3.86 15.50 -19.73
C VAL A 60 -4.42 16.38 -20.86
N SER A 61 -3.92 17.61 -20.98
CA SER A 61 -4.29 18.51 -22.09
C SER A 61 -3.86 17.93 -23.44
N ILE A 62 -2.64 17.39 -23.53
CA ILE A 62 -2.16 16.68 -24.72
C ILE A 62 -3.03 15.45 -24.98
N TYR A 63 -3.35 14.69 -23.93
CA TYR A 63 -4.16 13.49 -24.04
C TYR A 63 -5.54 13.82 -24.65
N GLY A 64 -6.28 14.76 -24.06
CA GLY A 64 -7.61 15.15 -24.54
C GLY A 64 -7.64 15.83 -25.90
N ALA A 65 -6.49 16.25 -26.43
CA ALA A 65 -6.39 16.82 -27.76
C ALA A 65 -6.25 15.78 -28.88
N HIS A 66 -5.76 14.58 -28.54
CA HIS A 66 -5.25 13.59 -29.48
C HIS A 66 -5.79 12.17 -29.25
N TYR A 67 -6.39 11.88 -28.10
CA TYR A 67 -6.95 10.58 -27.75
C TYR A 67 -8.42 10.69 -27.32
N GLU A 68 -9.09 9.55 -27.20
CA GLU A 68 -10.47 9.47 -26.73
C GLU A 68 -10.58 9.79 -25.24
N LEU A 69 -11.56 10.61 -24.90
CA LEU A 69 -11.86 11.03 -23.54
C LEU A 69 -12.97 10.14 -22.96
N ASP A 70 -12.65 9.48 -21.86
CA ASP A 70 -13.62 8.77 -21.03
C ASP A 70 -13.94 9.54 -19.74
N ASP A 71 -14.84 8.98 -18.94
CA ASP A 71 -15.27 9.55 -17.67
C ASP A 71 -14.13 9.64 -16.64
N ASN A 72 -13.15 8.75 -16.69
CA ASN A 72 -11.99 8.79 -15.79
C ASN A 72 -11.09 9.97 -16.13
N ILE A 73 -10.80 10.21 -17.41
CA ILE A 73 -10.01 11.37 -17.84
C ILE A 73 -10.73 12.68 -17.54
N LEU A 74 -12.05 12.74 -17.78
CA LEU A 74 -12.83 13.93 -17.44
C LEU A 74 -12.91 14.14 -15.92
N GLY A 75 -13.05 13.09 -15.12
CA GLY A 75 -12.97 13.15 -13.66
C GLY A 75 -11.61 13.62 -13.16
N MET A 76 -10.52 13.18 -13.79
CA MET A 76 -9.17 13.67 -13.51
C MET A 76 -9.04 15.17 -13.84
N ALA A 77 -9.56 15.61 -14.99
CA ALA A 77 -9.60 17.02 -15.36
C ALA A 77 -10.44 17.87 -14.39
N LYS A 78 -11.53 17.30 -13.84
CA LYS A 78 -12.33 17.94 -12.78
C LYS A 78 -11.51 18.21 -11.53
N ILE A 79 -10.68 17.25 -11.09
CA ILE A 79 -9.81 17.41 -9.92
C ILE A 79 -8.69 18.43 -10.20
N GLN A 80 -8.13 18.43 -11.42
CA GLN A 80 -7.09 19.39 -11.81
C GLN A 80 -7.55 20.85 -11.75
N ASP A 81 -8.85 21.10 -11.93
CA ASP A 81 -9.50 22.43 -11.94
C ASP A 81 -8.73 23.45 -12.80
N GLY A 82 -8.17 22.98 -13.91
CA GLY A 82 -7.27 23.76 -14.74
C GLY A 82 -6.76 22.98 -15.94
N VAL A 83 -6.37 23.70 -16.99
CA VAL A 83 -5.80 23.13 -18.20
C VAL A 83 -4.56 23.90 -18.62
N TRP A 84 -3.72 23.27 -19.44
CA TRP A 84 -2.58 23.96 -20.03
C TRP A 84 -3.07 25.05 -20.99
N MET A 85 -2.58 26.28 -20.82
CA MET A 85 -2.88 27.44 -21.69
C MET A 85 -2.28 27.29 -23.10
N HIS A 86 -2.84 26.36 -23.88
CA HIS A 86 -2.42 25.92 -25.20
C HIS A 86 -3.66 25.38 -25.97
N PRO A 87 -3.68 25.33 -27.31
CA PRO A 87 -4.78 24.73 -28.07
C PRO A 87 -5.18 23.32 -27.63
N CYS A 88 -4.24 22.52 -27.12
CA CYS A 88 -4.54 21.20 -26.55
C CYS A 88 -5.43 21.31 -25.31
N GLY A 89 -5.10 22.21 -24.37
CA GLY A 89 -5.93 22.46 -23.19
C GLY A 89 -7.28 23.08 -23.53
N LEU A 90 -7.34 23.92 -24.58
CA LEU A 90 -8.63 24.42 -25.09
C LEU A 90 -9.54 23.29 -25.57
N LYS A 91 -9.01 22.29 -26.29
CA LYS A 91 -9.79 21.12 -26.72
C LYS A 91 -10.34 20.34 -25.53
N LEU A 92 -9.51 20.07 -24.51
CA LEU A 92 -9.94 19.40 -23.28
C LEU A 92 -11.03 20.20 -22.56
N SER A 93 -10.82 21.50 -22.40
CA SER A 93 -11.80 22.40 -21.75
C SER A 93 -13.15 22.40 -22.48
N GLN A 94 -13.16 22.48 -23.81
CA GLN A 94 -14.37 22.40 -24.62
C GLN A 94 -15.05 21.03 -24.53
N ALA A 95 -14.28 19.95 -24.53
CA ALA A 95 -14.81 18.60 -24.37
C ALA A 95 -15.46 18.40 -23.00
N TYR A 96 -14.82 18.90 -21.95
CA TYR A 96 -15.36 18.90 -20.59
C TYR A 96 -16.65 19.71 -20.48
N GLU A 97 -16.67 20.96 -21.00
CA GLU A 97 -17.86 21.82 -21.01
C GLU A 97 -19.04 21.14 -21.73
N LYS A 98 -18.77 20.51 -22.89
CA LYS A 98 -19.78 19.77 -23.64
C LYS A 98 -20.31 18.58 -22.82
N ALA A 99 -19.43 17.77 -22.23
CA ALA A 99 -19.84 16.63 -21.42
C ALA A 99 -20.66 17.06 -20.19
N GLN A 100 -20.26 18.16 -19.54
CA GLN A 100 -20.95 18.74 -18.38
C GLN A 100 -22.36 19.25 -18.74
N ALA A 101 -22.56 19.75 -19.97
CA ALA A 101 -23.88 20.16 -20.44
C ALA A 101 -24.82 18.97 -20.68
N GLU A 102 -24.29 17.77 -20.89
CA GLU A 102 -25.04 16.55 -21.16
C GLU A 102 -25.30 15.72 -19.89
N ARG A 103 -24.38 15.73 -18.92
CA ARG A 103 -24.46 14.94 -17.67
C ARG A 103 -23.56 15.49 -16.57
N GLU A 104 -23.75 14.98 -15.35
CA GLU A 104 -22.78 15.18 -14.28
C GLU A 104 -21.50 14.39 -14.53
N ILE A 105 -20.35 15.04 -14.31
CA ILE A 105 -19.03 14.41 -14.37
C ILE A 105 -18.62 14.04 -12.95
N GLY A 106 -18.53 12.73 -12.68
CA GLY A 106 -18.13 12.19 -11.39
C GLY A 106 -16.62 12.34 -11.10
N LEU A 107 -16.22 11.88 -9.92
CA LEU A 107 -14.80 11.62 -9.63
C LEU A 107 -14.37 10.34 -10.37
N PRO A 108 -13.08 10.21 -10.74
CA PRO A 108 -12.60 9.06 -11.48
C PRO A 108 -12.65 7.79 -10.61
N TYR A 109 -13.07 6.68 -11.22
CA TYR A 109 -12.95 5.34 -10.67
C TYR A 109 -12.25 4.45 -11.69
N TRP A 110 -10.94 4.38 -11.55
CA TRP A 110 -10.11 3.52 -12.39
C TRP A 110 -10.36 2.05 -12.05
N PRO A 111 -10.31 1.14 -13.04
CA PRO A 111 -10.26 -0.28 -12.74
C PRO A 111 -9.02 -0.59 -11.88
N SER A 112 -9.07 -1.74 -11.21
CA SER A 112 -7.85 -2.30 -10.64
C SER A 112 -6.89 -2.66 -11.77
N MET A 113 -5.59 -2.44 -11.57
CA MET A 113 -4.58 -2.68 -12.59
C MET A 113 -3.24 -3.12 -12.01
N GLU A 114 -2.53 -3.90 -12.79
CA GLU A 114 -1.16 -4.33 -12.53
C GLU A 114 -0.28 -3.73 -13.64
N LEU A 115 0.62 -2.83 -13.26
CA LEU A 115 1.51 -2.13 -14.17
C LEU A 115 2.85 -2.86 -14.20
N ALA A 116 3.04 -3.69 -15.21
CA ALA A 116 4.27 -4.44 -15.41
C ALA A 116 5.46 -3.50 -15.70
N GLU A 117 6.62 -3.84 -15.14
CA GLU A 117 7.83 -3.02 -15.24
C GLU A 117 8.91 -3.67 -16.11
N GLY A 118 9.91 -2.86 -16.46
CA GLY A 118 10.97 -3.23 -17.39
C GLY A 118 10.66 -2.85 -18.84
N PRO A 119 11.68 -2.83 -19.73
CA PRO A 119 11.51 -2.47 -21.14
C PRO A 119 10.50 -3.33 -21.89
N ASP A 120 10.39 -4.60 -21.48
CA ASP A 120 9.52 -5.63 -22.09
C ASP A 120 8.35 -6.02 -21.18
N GLY A 121 8.21 -5.43 -19.99
CA GLY A 121 7.14 -5.72 -19.03
C GLY A 121 7.28 -7.05 -18.28
N ASP A 122 8.51 -7.49 -18.04
CA ASP A 122 8.84 -8.79 -17.43
C ASP A 122 9.62 -8.67 -16.10
N GLN A 123 9.81 -7.46 -15.57
CA GLN A 123 10.59 -7.19 -14.35
C GLN A 123 9.70 -6.83 -13.17
N GLY A 124 8.73 -7.70 -12.86
CA GLY A 124 7.75 -7.48 -11.80
C GLY A 124 6.70 -6.43 -12.17
N ALA A 125 6.00 -5.88 -11.17
CA ALA A 125 4.94 -4.90 -11.39
C ALA A 125 4.65 -4.03 -10.15
N GLN A 126 3.89 -2.96 -10.37
CA GLN A 126 3.15 -2.27 -9.31
C GLN A 126 1.66 -2.61 -9.43
N GLY A 127 1.08 -3.19 -8.39
CA GLY A 127 -0.34 -3.54 -8.35
C GLY A 127 -1.17 -2.46 -7.66
N PHE A 128 -2.31 -2.11 -8.28
CA PHE A 128 -3.29 -1.15 -7.79
C PHE A 128 -4.66 -1.83 -7.71
N VAL A 129 -5.05 -2.28 -6.52
CA VAL A 129 -6.36 -2.91 -6.28
C VAL A 129 -7.34 -1.86 -5.77
N ARG A 130 -8.54 -1.82 -6.35
CA ARG A 130 -9.58 -0.84 -6.04
C ARG A 130 -10.94 -1.49 -5.80
N MET A 131 -11.63 -1.02 -4.77
CA MET A 131 -12.98 -1.46 -4.42
C MET A 131 -13.78 -0.28 -3.88
N GLN A 132 -15.04 -0.17 -4.30
CA GLN A 132 -15.97 0.84 -3.78
C GLN A 132 -16.80 0.27 -2.64
N ASP A 133 -17.06 1.08 -1.62
CA ASP A 133 -18.11 0.80 -0.64
C ASP A 133 -19.50 1.19 -1.18
N ASP A 134 -20.55 0.90 -0.41
CA ASP A 134 -21.94 1.21 -0.80
C ASP A 134 -22.22 2.72 -0.97
N SER A 135 -21.36 3.58 -0.43
CA SER A 135 -21.44 5.04 -0.61
C SER A 135 -20.74 5.53 -1.88
N GLY A 136 -20.01 4.64 -2.57
CA GLY A 136 -19.17 4.94 -3.73
C GLY A 136 -17.77 5.44 -3.38
N ASP A 137 -17.39 5.46 -2.10
CA ASP A 137 -16.02 5.80 -1.67
C ASP A 137 -15.05 4.72 -2.15
N VAL A 138 -13.96 5.14 -2.77
CA VAL A 138 -12.99 4.23 -3.39
C VAL A 138 -11.89 3.93 -2.38
N THR A 139 -11.76 2.65 -2.04
CA THR A 139 -10.60 2.10 -1.35
C THR A 139 -9.56 1.70 -2.39
N GLN A 140 -8.31 2.11 -2.19
CA GLN A 140 -7.19 1.79 -3.07
C GLN A 140 -6.03 1.20 -2.27
N LEU A 141 -5.58 0.03 -2.68
CA LEU A 141 -4.43 -0.68 -2.14
C LEU A 141 -3.34 -0.76 -3.21
N VAL A 142 -2.13 -0.37 -2.84
CA VAL A 142 -0.95 -0.42 -3.73
C VAL A 142 0.07 -1.38 -3.14
N MET A 143 0.72 -2.18 -3.98
CA MET A 143 1.87 -2.99 -3.60
C MET A 143 2.94 -2.91 -4.69
N ASN A 144 4.19 -2.66 -4.29
CA ASN A 144 5.34 -2.65 -5.18
C ASN A 144 6.01 -4.02 -5.22
N TYR A 145 6.16 -4.61 -6.40
CA TYR A 145 6.99 -5.79 -6.63
C TYR A 145 7.68 -5.71 -8.00
N GLY A 146 7.98 -4.48 -8.44
CA GLY A 146 8.65 -4.17 -9.69
C GLY A 146 10.17 -4.07 -9.54
N MET A 147 10.77 -3.26 -10.41
CA MET A 147 12.16 -2.88 -10.37
C MET A 147 12.42 -1.87 -9.24
N HIS A 148 13.67 -1.79 -8.79
CA HIS A 148 14.07 -0.84 -7.75
C HIS A 148 13.90 0.63 -8.16
N GLY A 149 14.28 0.99 -9.39
CA GLY A 149 14.15 2.38 -9.87
C GLY A 149 15.42 3.22 -9.70
N MET A 150 16.60 2.59 -9.77
CA MET A 150 17.90 3.25 -9.74
C MET A 150 18.12 4.09 -8.47
N GLY A 151 18.86 5.20 -8.57
CA GLY A 151 19.23 6.03 -7.42
C GLY A 151 18.06 6.71 -6.67
N HIS A 152 16.84 6.66 -7.22
CA HIS A 152 15.62 7.16 -6.58
C HIS A 152 14.76 6.04 -5.99
N GLY A 153 15.15 4.79 -6.22
CA GLY A 153 14.51 3.60 -5.68
C GLY A 153 14.65 3.51 -4.16
N HIS A 154 13.59 3.03 -3.53
CA HIS A 154 13.55 2.68 -2.12
C HIS A 154 13.72 1.16 -1.96
N PHE A 155 14.15 0.72 -0.79
CA PHE A 155 14.44 -0.69 -0.51
C PHE A 155 13.20 -1.35 0.11
N ASP A 156 12.11 -1.38 -0.65
CA ASP A 156 10.74 -1.58 -0.17
C ASP A 156 9.94 -2.59 -1.01
N THR A 157 10.59 -3.55 -1.66
CA THR A 157 9.87 -4.58 -2.42
C THR A 157 8.90 -5.33 -1.50
N LEU A 158 7.69 -5.56 -2.01
CA LEU A 158 6.46 -6.00 -1.32
C LEU A 158 5.85 -4.99 -0.36
N GLY A 159 6.37 -3.76 -0.25
CA GLY A 159 5.78 -2.67 0.52
C GLY A 159 4.40 -2.28 -0.01
N ILE A 160 3.53 -1.81 0.89
CA ILE A 160 2.17 -1.39 0.55
C ILE A 160 1.87 0.05 0.95
N SER A 161 0.94 0.67 0.24
CA SER A 161 0.19 1.83 0.75
C SER A 161 -1.30 1.57 0.64
N PHE A 162 -2.07 2.11 1.58
CA PHE A 162 -3.51 1.88 1.67
C PHE A 162 -4.25 3.20 1.81
N PHE A 163 -5.20 3.47 0.92
CA PHE A 163 -5.98 4.69 0.88
C PHE A 163 -7.47 4.40 1.01
N ASN A 164 -8.14 5.12 1.90
CA ASN A 164 -9.56 5.01 2.14
C ASN A 164 -10.10 6.30 2.80
N ARG A 165 -11.38 6.63 2.60
CA ARG A 165 -12.04 7.83 3.18
C ARG A 165 -11.27 9.14 2.92
N GLY A 166 -10.72 9.27 1.71
CA GLY A 166 -9.98 10.46 1.28
C GLY A 166 -8.57 10.60 1.86
N GLN A 167 -8.06 9.55 2.52
CA GLN A 167 -6.83 9.61 3.30
C GLN A 167 -5.91 8.43 2.98
N GLU A 168 -4.60 8.68 2.98
CA GLU A 168 -3.59 7.63 3.03
C GLU A 168 -3.50 7.13 4.48
N VAL A 169 -3.89 5.88 4.70
CA VAL A 169 -4.08 5.23 6.01
C VAL A 169 -2.82 4.49 6.42
N LEU A 170 -2.33 3.59 5.55
CA LEU A 170 -0.97 3.06 5.61
C LEU A 170 -0.14 3.85 4.63
N ARG A 171 0.79 4.64 5.17
CA ARG A 171 1.41 5.77 4.46
C ARG A 171 2.82 5.47 4.03
N GLU A 172 3.26 6.13 2.97
CA GLU A 172 4.67 6.16 2.58
C GLU A 172 5.33 7.46 3.04
N TYR A 173 6.59 7.36 3.49
CA TYR A 173 7.35 8.54 3.90
C TYR A 173 7.69 9.44 2.70
N GLY A 174 7.85 8.85 1.51
CA GLY A 174 8.44 9.52 0.36
C GLY A 174 9.88 9.92 0.65
N PHE A 175 10.34 11.06 0.14
CA PHE A 175 11.72 11.50 0.39
C PHE A 175 11.91 12.26 1.73
N ALA A 176 13.17 12.30 2.19
CA ALA A 176 13.67 13.33 3.12
C ALA A 176 14.28 14.49 2.32
N ARG A 177 13.41 15.38 1.85
CA ARG A 177 13.74 16.58 1.09
C ARG A 177 12.68 17.64 1.30
N TRP A 178 13.11 18.90 1.31
CA TRP A 178 12.21 20.06 1.40
C TRP A 178 12.32 20.89 0.12
N VAL A 179 11.45 20.59 -0.85
CA VAL A 179 11.55 21.14 -2.21
C VAL A 179 11.59 22.67 -2.18
N ASN A 180 12.66 23.25 -2.74
CA ASN A 180 12.92 24.69 -2.83
C ASN A 180 12.98 25.44 -1.49
N VAL A 181 13.13 24.74 -0.36
CA VAL A 181 13.40 25.34 0.94
C VAL A 181 14.92 25.53 1.08
N GLU A 182 15.40 26.73 0.76
CA GLU A 182 16.85 27.03 0.72
C GLU A 182 17.61 26.69 2.01
N PRO A 183 17.09 26.98 3.22
CA PRO A 183 17.76 26.60 4.47
C PRO A 183 17.89 25.09 4.71
N LYS A 184 17.12 24.27 3.97
CA LYS A 184 17.18 22.81 4.00
C LYS A 184 18.04 22.32 2.84
N PHE A 185 19.33 22.58 2.94
CA PHE A 185 20.34 22.14 1.97
C PHE A 185 20.02 22.58 0.52
N GLY A 186 19.54 23.81 0.35
CA GLY A 186 19.15 24.35 -0.96
C GLY A 186 17.94 23.66 -1.59
N GLY A 187 17.15 22.92 -0.80
CA GLY A 187 16.02 22.12 -1.24
C GLY A 187 16.39 20.83 -1.98
N ARG A 188 17.61 20.33 -1.76
CA ARG A 188 18.10 19.04 -2.28
C ARG A 188 17.74 17.89 -1.34
N TYR A 189 17.97 16.65 -1.79
CA TYR A 189 17.90 15.47 -0.92
C TYR A 189 18.87 15.62 0.25
N LEU A 190 18.38 15.31 1.45
CA LEU A 190 19.12 15.43 2.70
C LEU A 190 19.86 14.11 3.03
N PRO A 191 20.86 14.13 3.93
CA PRO A 191 21.54 12.91 4.38
C PRO A 191 20.59 11.85 4.95
N GLU A 192 19.46 12.28 5.52
CA GLU A 192 18.43 11.38 6.05
C GLU A 192 17.60 10.70 4.94
N ASN A 193 17.74 11.09 3.66
CA ASN A 193 17.07 10.40 2.55
C ASN A 193 17.62 8.98 2.39
N PRO A 194 18.93 8.78 2.14
CA PRO A 194 19.49 7.44 2.24
C PRO A 194 19.55 6.91 3.67
N GLY A 195 19.67 7.76 4.69
CA GLY A 195 19.79 7.31 6.09
C GLY A 195 18.52 6.72 6.70
N TYR A 196 17.34 7.16 6.25
CA TYR A 196 16.04 6.74 6.77
C TYR A 196 15.01 6.51 5.67
N ALA A 197 14.70 7.54 4.87
CA ALA A 197 13.52 7.53 4.00
C ALA A 197 13.50 6.38 2.97
N ARG A 198 14.67 5.94 2.52
CA ARG A 198 14.85 4.84 1.57
C ARG A 198 15.01 3.46 2.22
N GLN A 199 15.13 3.39 3.55
CA GLN A 199 15.42 2.17 4.30
C GLN A 199 14.15 1.35 4.50
N THR A 200 14.23 0.02 4.40
CA THR A 200 13.05 -0.87 4.49
C THR A 200 12.17 -0.62 5.73
N ILE A 201 12.75 -0.27 6.87
CA ILE A 201 12.00 0.01 8.12
C ILE A 201 11.06 1.23 8.04
N ALA A 202 11.32 2.15 7.10
CA ALA A 202 10.49 3.33 6.85
C ALA A 202 9.23 3.03 6.00
N HIS A 203 9.06 1.78 5.56
CA HIS A 203 7.97 1.34 4.70
C HIS A 203 7.01 0.41 5.45
N ASN A 204 5.81 0.20 4.90
CA ASN A 204 4.87 -0.79 5.40
C ASN A 204 5.29 -2.20 4.94
N ALA A 205 6.41 -2.71 5.44
CA ALA A 205 7.04 -3.95 4.98
C ALA A 205 7.67 -4.73 6.14
N ILE A 206 8.38 -5.83 5.80
CA ILE A 206 9.15 -6.62 6.76
C ILE A 206 10.65 -6.36 6.60
N THR A 207 11.32 -6.17 7.74
CA THR A 207 12.79 -6.27 7.85
C THR A 207 13.18 -7.56 8.55
N ILE A 208 14.40 -8.03 8.25
CA ILE A 208 15.01 -9.20 8.89
C ILE A 208 16.27 -8.73 9.62
N ASP A 209 16.39 -9.06 10.91
CA ASP A 209 17.52 -8.72 11.77
C ASP A 209 17.91 -7.22 11.77
N GLU A 210 16.91 -6.34 11.68
CA GLU A 210 17.11 -4.88 11.58
C GLU A 210 17.99 -4.46 10.39
N THR A 211 17.96 -5.25 9.31
CA THR A 211 18.68 -4.96 8.07
C THR A 211 17.78 -4.40 6.97
N CYS A 212 18.39 -3.72 6.01
CA CYS A 212 17.72 -3.20 4.82
C CYS A 212 17.77 -4.24 3.69
N GLN A 213 16.71 -4.33 2.90
CA GLN A 213 16.69 -5.16 1.69
C GLN A 213 17.91 -4.83 0.81
N ASN A 214 18.46 -5.87 0.17
CA ASN A 214 19.64 -5.77 -0.69
C ASN A 214 20.85 -5.07 -0.03
N TYR A 215 20.91 -5.02 1.31
CA TYR A 215 21.97 -4.35 2.07
C TYR A 215 22.14 -2.86 1.73
N PHE A 216 21.06 -2.20 1.29
CA PHE A 216 21.09 -0.82 0.80
C PHE A 216 22.00 -0.61 -0.45
N ASP A 217 22.30 -1.69 -1.20
CA ASP A 217 23.08 -1.65 -2.43
C ASP A 217 22.16 -1.47 -3.65
N VAL A 218 22.27 -0.31 -4.30
CA VAL A 218 21.43 0.06 -5.47
C VAL A 218 21.73 -0.82 -6.67
N ASP A 219 22.99 -1.17 -6.92
CA ASP A 219 23.35 -2.01 -8.08
C ASP A 219 22.80 -3.43 -7.89
N ARG A 220 22.83 -3.93 -6.65
CA ARG A 220 22.16 -5.19 -6.30
C ARG A 220 20.65 -5.08 -6.48
N ALA A 221 20.03 -4.04 -5.93
CA ALA A 221 18.58 -3.87 -6.01
C ALA A 221 18.07 -3.71 -7.45
N ASP A 222 18.81 -3.03 -8.32
CA ASP A 222 18.47 -2.91 -9.75
C ASP A 222 18.64 -4.24 -10.53
N SER A 223 19.35 -5.22 -9.96
CA SER A 223 19.57 -6.53 -10.60
C SER A 223 18.47 -7.56 -10.32
N VAL A 224 17.55 -7.25 -9.41
CA VAL A 224 16.46 -8.14 -8.99
C VAL A 224 15.12 -7.41 -9.05
N SER A 225 14.02 -8.17 -9.16
CA SER A 225 12.66 -7.66 -9.05
C SER A 225 11.80 -8.65 -8.28
N GLY A 226 10.60 -8.23 -7.87
CA GLY A 226 9.61 -9.18 -7.40
C GLY A 226 9.15 -10.14 -8.51
N THR A 227 8.65 -11.31 -8.12
CA THR A 227 7.99 -12.25 -9.03
C THR A 227 6.49 -12.22 -8.77
N PRO A 228 5.65 -11.76 -9.72
CA PRO A 228 4.19 -11.80 -9.57
C PRO A 228 3.71 -13.23 -9.33
N HIS A 229 2.74 -13.40 -8.43
CA HIS A 229 2.11 -14.69 -8.15
C HIS A 229 0.67 -14.70 -8.68
N PHE A 230 -0.15 -13.73 -8.29
CA PHE A 230 -1.46 -13.50 -8.90
C PHE A 230 -1.90 -12.04 -8.76
N PHE A 231 -2.77 -11.63 -9.67
CA PHE A 231 -3.54 -10.40 -9.60
C PHE A 231 -5.00 -10.73 -9.95
N GLN A 232 -5.84 -10.92 -8.93
CA GLN A 232 -7.21 -11.42 -9.05
C GLN A 232 -8.20 -10.34 -8.58
N VAL A 233 -8.81 -9.66 -9.54
CA VAL A 233 -9.64 -8.46 -9.29
C VAL A 233 -11.02 -8.50 -9.94
N ASN A 234 -11.38 -9.65 -10.51
CA ASN A 234 -12.63 -9.87 -11.23
C ASN A 234 -13.82 -10.18 -10.31
N ASP A 235 -13.57 -10.62 -9.09
CA ASP A 235 -14.60 -10.83 -8.06
C ASP A 235 -14.90 -9.48 -7.38
N GLU A 236 -16.18 -9.14 -7.29
CA GLU A 236 -16.65 -7.88 -6.69
C GLU A 236 -16.55 -7.88 -5.16
N SER A 237 -16.62 -9.05 -4.53
CA SER A 237 -16.58 -9.23 -3.09
C SER A 237 -15.17 -9.39 -2.54
N LEU A 238 -14.24 -9.94 -3.32
CA LEU A 238 -12.86 -10.15 -2.91
C LEU A 238 -11.91 -9.86 -4.07
N LYS A 239 -11.00 -8.91 -3.86
CA LYS A 239 -9.92 -8.61 -4.81
C LYS A 239 -8.59 -8.74 -4.13
N GLY A 240 -7.58 -9.29 -4.80
CA GLY A 240 -6.28 -9.44 -4.18
C GLY A 240 -5.14 -9.57 -5.17
N MET A 241 -3.94 -9.41 -4.64
CA MET A 241 -2.70 -9.59 -5.36
C MET A 241 -1.66 -10.24 -4.47
N SER A 242 -0.71 -10.94 -5.09
CA SER A 242 0.39 -11.62 -4.40
C SER A 242 1.65 -11.59 -5.24
N ALA A 243 2.79 -11.48 -4.59
CA ALA A 243 4.10 -11.56 -5.22
C ALA A 243 5.16 -12.11 -4.26
N PHE A 244 6.28 -12.54 -4.84
CA PHE A 244 7.45 -13.03 -4.13
C PHE A 244 8.63 -12.05 -4.23
N ALA A 245 9.47 -12.03 -3.20
CA ALA A 245 10.73 -11.27 -3.16
C ALA A 245 11.88 -12.15 -2.62
N ASN A 246 12.15 -13.25 -3.33
CA ASN A 246 13.07 -14.31 -2.87
C ASN A 246 14.57 -13.98 -3.02
N GLU A 247 14.91 -12.85 -3.65
CA GLU A 247 16.30 -12.45 -3.90
C GLU A 247 16.70 -11.18 -3.12
N HIS A 248 15.81 -10.65 -2.28
CA HIS A 248 15.97 -9.35 -1.61
C HIS A 248 16.70 -9.44 -0.27
N TYR A 249 16.72 -10.64 0.33
CA TYR A 249 17.54 -11.00 1.48
C TYR A 249 18.21 -12.35 1.19
N ASP A 250 19.52 -12.46 1.43
CA ASP A 250 20.23 -13.71 1.15
C ASP A 250 19.72 -14.84 2.06
N GLY A 251 19.28 -15.94 1.46
CA GLY A 251 18.78 -17.13 2.18
C GLY A 251 17.32 -17.06 2.61
N PHE A 252 16.57 -16.00 2.26
CA PHE A 252 15.17 -15.87 2.62
C PHE A 252 14.23 -15.83 1.42
N GLY A 253 13.10 -16.53 1.55
CA GLY A 253 11.96 -16.42 0.66
C GLY A 253 10.89 -15.54 1.29
N LEU A 254 10.44 -14.51 0.57
CA LEU A 254 9.37 -13.62 1.00
C LEU A 254 8.18 -13.76 0.06
N GLN A 255 6.98 -13.83 0.61
CA GLN A 255 5.72 -13.76 -0.14
C GLN A 255 4.77 -12.85 0.59
N ARG A 256 4.20 -11.87 -0.11
CA ARG A 256 3.11 -11.04 0.44
C ARG A 256 1.87 -11.21 -0.42
N SER A 257 0.74 -11.40 0.25
CA SER A 257 -0.57 -11.52 -0.37
C SER A 257 -1.53 -10.59 0.35
N VAL A 258 -2.12 -9.67 -0.39
CA VAL A 258 -3.00 -8.66 0.16
C VAL A 258 -4.34 -8.65 -0.55
N PHE A 259 -5.41 -8.43 0.20
CA PHE A 259 -6.78 -8.50 -0.29
C PHE A 259 -7.62 -7.34 0.22
N LEU A 260 -8.57 -6.90 -0.59
CA LEU A 260 -9.73 -6.12 -0.18
C LEU A 260 -10.95 -7.04 -0.18
N LEU A 261 -11.57 -7.22 0.98
CA LEU A 261 -12.76 -8.04 1.17
C LEU A 261 -13.95 -7.14 1.55
N SER A 262 -15.03 -7.21 0.78
CA SER A 262 -16.31 -6.60 1.14
C SER A 262 -17.13 -7.55 2.00
N LEU A 263 -17.62 -7.06 3.13
CA LEU A 263 -18.53 -7.77 4.04
C LEU A 263 -19.70 -6.83 4.35
N GLU A 264 -20.94 -7.35 4.28
CA GLU A 264 -22.16 -6.55 4.48
C GLU A 264 -22.19 -5.84 5.84
N GLU A 265 -21.59 -6.44 6.88
CA GLU A 265 -21.53 -5.84 8.19
C GLU A 265 -20.48 -4.72 8.33
N LEU A 266 -19.55 -4.53 7.39
CA LEU A 266 -18.49 -3.53 7.48
C LEU A 266 -18.81 -2.28 6.65
N GLU A 267 -18.37 -1.11 7.13
CA GLU A 267 -18.67 0.18 6.49
C GLU A 267 -17.81 0.47 5.25
N ALA A 268 -16.74 -0.31 5.05
CA ALA A 268 -15.79 -0.20 3.95
C ALA A 268 -15.08 -1.55 3.73
N PRO A 269 -14.45 -1.78 2.57
CA PRO A 269 -13.64 -2.97 2.33
C PRO A 269 -12.56 -3.19 3.40
N LEU A 270 -12.49 -4.42 3.91
CA LEU A 270 -11.48 -4.87 4.85
C LEU A 270 -10.17 -5.15 4.12
N LEU A 271 -9.08 -4.51 4.51
CA LEU A 271 -7.74 -4.93 4.08
C LEU A 271 -7.36 -6.20 4.86
N ILE A 272 -6.95 -7.24 4.15
CA ILE A 272 -6.33 -8.46 4.70
C ILE A 272 -4.91 -8.52 4.15
N ASP A 273 -3.92 -8.74 5.01
CA ASP A 273 -2.50 -8.75 4.66
C ASP A 273 -1.79 -9.95 5.27
N LEU A 274 -1.24 -10.79 4.39
CA LEU A 274 -0.50 -12.00 4.72
C LEU A 274 0.93 -11.86 4.23
N TYR A 275 1.90 -11.85 5.15
CA TYR A 275 3.32 -11.71 4.82
C TYR A 275 4.09 -12.90 5.37
N ARG A 276 4.44 -13.81 4.46
CA ARG A 276 5.19 -15.04 4.71
C ARG A 276 6.69 -14.77 4.58
N ILE A 277 7.45 -15.31 5.54
CA ILE A 277 8.90 -15.40 5.55
C ILE A 277 9.31 -16.85 5.70
N LYS A 278 10.15 -17.30 4.78
CA LYS A 278 10.84 -18.58 4.81
C LYS A 278 12.34 -18.34 4.95
N GLY A 279 12.98 -18.96 5.92
CA GLY A 279 14.43 -18.91 6.15
C GLY A 279 14.88 -20.14 6.94
N GLU A 280 16.17 -20.17 7.28
CA GLU A 280 16.76 -21.19 8.17
C GLU A 280 17.40 -20.49 9.38
N GLY A 281 17.32 -21.10 10.56
CA GLY A 281 17.88 -20.54 11.79
C GLY A 281 17.00 -19.46 12.43
N GLU A 282 17.29 -19.08 13.67
CA GLU A 282 16.45 -18.14 14.43
C GLU A 282 16.78 -16.68 14.10
N HIS A 283 15.78 -15.91 13.68
CA HIS A 283 15.92 -14.52 13.26
C HIS A 283 14.88 -13.61 13.93
N GLN A 284 15.12 -12.29 13.86
CA GLN A 284 14.15 -11.27 14.23
C GLN A 284 13.45 -10.73 12.97
N TYR A 285 12.13 -10.62 13.03
CA TYR A 285 11.31 -10.06 11.96
C TYR A 285 10.52 -8.86 12.50
N ASP A 286 10.65 -7.71 11.85
CA ASP A 286 9.87 -6.52 12.18
C ASP A 286 8.87 -6.22 11.08
N TYR A 287 7.58 -6.36 11.40
CA TYR A 287 6.48 -6.01 10.52
C TYR A 287 6.01 -4.57 10.80
N SER A 288 6.46 -3.64 9.97
CA SER A 288 6.34 -2.20 10.19
C SER A 288 5.07 -1.61 9.57
N HIS A 289 4.45 -0.66 10.28
CA HIS A 289 3.25 0.05 9.86
C HIS A 289 3.40 1.55 10.09
N GLN A 290 3.39 2.30 9.00
CA GLN A 290 3.46 3.75 8.97
C GLN A 290 2.03 4.31 8.90
N TYR A 291 1.64 5.11 9.89
CA TYR A 291 0.28 5.64 9.96
C TYR A 291 0.29 7.12 10.31
N GLN A 292 -0.86 7.77 10.14
CA GLN A 292 -1.10 9.09 10.70
C GLN A 292 -2.27 9.04 11.67
N GLY A 293 -2.19 9.84 12.73
CA GLY A 293 -3.30 10.06 13.63
C GLY A 293 -2.95 9.79 15.07
N GLN A 294 -3.99 9.61 15.88
CA GLN A 294 -3.88 9.48 17.33
C GLN A 294 -4.33 8.08 17.75
N ILE A 295 -3.46 7.35 18.46
CA ILE A 295 -3.82 6.05 19.06
C ILE A 295 -4.98 6.26 20.03
N ILE A 296 -6.01 5.42 19.89
CA ILE A 296 -7.23 5.43 20.68
C ILE A 296 -7.27 4.22 21.62
N ARG A 297 -6.90 3.03 21.14
CA ARG A 297 -7.03 1.80 21.92
C ARG A 297 -6.04 0.72 21.49
N THR A 298 -5.59 -0.05 22.48
CA THR A 298 -4.93 -1.35 22.30
C THR A 298 -5.70 -2.45 23.03
N ASN A 299 -5.37 -3.71 22.78
CA ASN A 299 -5.82 -4.85 23.59
C ASN A 299 -4.70 -5.52 24.41
N PHE A 300 -3.50 -4.95 24.38
CA PHE A 300 -2.34 -5.36 25.17
C PHE A 300 -1.86 -4.18 26.02
N GLU A 301 -1.22 -4.51 27.14
CA GLU A 301 -0.55 -3.54 28.01
C GLU A 301 0.82 -3.19 27.44
N TYR A 302 1.24 -1.93 27.56
CA TYR A 302 2.55 -1.46 27.11
C TYR A 302 3.09 -0.41 28.06
N GLU A 303 4.41 -0.29 28.10
CA GLU A 303 5.09 0.77 28.83
C GLU A 303 5.46 1.89 27.87
N THR A 304 5.27 3.14 28.30
CA THR A 304 5.82 4.32 27.60
C THR A 304 7.08 4.77 28.30
N TYR A 305 8.08 5.19 27.51
CA TYR A 305 9.40 5.51 28.06
C TYR A 305 9.52 6.99 28.39
N GLN A 306 9.97 7.30 29.62
CA GLN A 306 10.25 8.68 30.04
C GLN A 306 11.52 9.25 29.41
N THR A 307 12.47 8.38 29.06
CA THR A 307 13.68 8.71 28.31
C THR A 307 13.66 7.87 27.05
N LEU A 308 13.73 8.53 25.89
CA LEU A 308 13.66 7.86 24.60
C LEU A 308 15.07 7.41 24.18
N GLU A 309 15.18 6.16 23.76
CA GLU A 309 16.36 5.61 23.10
C GLU A 309 16.05 5.37 21.62
N THR A 310 17.10 5.31 20.80
CA THR A 310 16.95 4.89 19.40
C THR A 310 16.46 3.44 19.37
N LEU A 311 15.61 3.08 18.40
CA LEU A 311 15.11 1.72 18.28
C LEU A 311 16.25 0.73 17.99
N GLY A 312 17.20 1.16 17.16
CA GLY A 312 18.40 0.41 16.80
C GLY A 312 19.53 1.36 16.44
N SER A 313 20.53 0.86 15.73
CA SER A 313 21.80 1.60 15.50
C SER A 313 22.16 1.86 14.03
N ASP A 314 21.46 1.23 13.07
CA ASP A 314 21.72 1.38 11.64
C ASP A 314 20.44 1.08 10.81
N ALA A 315 20.54 1.11 9.48
CA ALA A 315 19.49 0.73 8.52
C ALA A 315 18.13 1.44 8.74
N GLY A 316 18.18 2.70 9.17
CA GLY A 316 17.01 3.54 9.45
C GLY A 316 16.53 3.48 10.89
N TYR A 317 16.85 2.41 11.63
CA TYR A 317 16.45 2.24 13.04
C TYR A 317 17.07 3.30 13.96
N GLN A 318 18.24 3.82 13.60
CA GLN A 318 18.90 4.92 14.31
C GLN A 318 18.12 6.24 14.23
N HIS A 319 17.12 6.35 13.34
CA HIS A 319 16.27 7.52 13.18
C HIS A 319 14.90 7.41 13.88
N LEU A 320 14.63 6.26 14.51
CA LEU A 320 13.39 5.99 15.22
C LEU A 320 13.60 6.06 16.73
N TRP A 321 12.79 6.85 17.41
CA TRP A 321 12.66 6.78 18.86
C TRP A 321 11.77 5.59 19.24
N LYS A 322 12.21 4.74 20.18
CA LYS A 322 11.35 3.75 20.83
C LYS A 322 10.48 4.47 21.85
N VAL A 323 9.20 4.71 21.52
CA VAL A 323 8.25 5.51 22.34
C VAL A 323 7.62 4.66 23.44
N GLY A 324 7.29 3.41 23.12
CA GLY A 324 6.77 2.44 24.06
C GLY A 324 6.75 1.05 23.46
N ALA A 325 6.61 0.03 24.29
CA ALA A 325 6.49 -1.34 23.83
C ALA A 325 5.72 -2.22 24.82
N GLY A 326 5.13 -3.29 24.30
CA GLY A 326 4.39 -4.28 25.08
C GLY A 326 4.35 -5.63 24.39
N GLU A 327 4.27 -6.70 25.18
CA GLU A 327 4.10 -8.05 24.66
C GLU A 327 2.69 -8.22 24.06
N ALA A 328 2.62 -8.86 22.91
CA ALA A 328 1.40 -9.21 22.20
C ALA A 328 1.56 -10.60 21.57
N ASN A 329 1.54 -11.62 22.43
CA ASN A 329 1.71 -13.02 22.02
C ASN A 329 0.44 -13.61 21.35
N GLU A 330 -0.71 -12.96 21.54
CA GLU A 330 -1.92 -13.21 20.78
C GLU A 330 -2.12 -12.10 19.74
N THR A 331 -3.27 -12.06 19.09
CA THR A 331 -3.65 -10.99 18.16
C THR A 331 -3.55 -9.62 18.83
N ALA A 332 -2.65 -8.78 18.35
CA ALA A 332 -2.52 -7.40 18.75
C ALA A 332 -3.61 -6.56 18.07
N LEU A 333 -4.18 -5.61 18.81
CA LEU A 333 -5.08 -4.58 18.29
C LEU A 333 -4.44 -3.23 18.51
N VAL A 334 -4.36 -2.42 17.46
CA VAL A 334 -3.97 -1.02 17.51
C VAL A 334 -5.01 -0.21 16.74
N SER A 335 -5.77 0.65 17.42
CA SER A 335 -6.71 1.54 16.77
C SER A 335 -6.29 3.00 16.88
N TRP A 336 -6.54 3.78 15.82
CA TRP A 336 -6.27 5.21 15.79
C TRP A 336 -7.39 5.99 15.13
N LEU A 337 -7.45 7.28 15.44
CA LEU A 337 -8.29 8.27 14.78
C LEU A 337 -7.41 9.09 13.83
N GLN A 338 -7.80 9.15 12.56
CA GLN A 338 -7.17 10.01 11.56
C GLN A 338 -8.25 10.94 10.97
N ASN A 339 -8.09 12.24 11.23
CA ASN A 339 -9.11 13.25 10.96
C ASN A 339 -10.47 12.87 11.57
N ASN A 340 -11.43 12.46 10.75
CA ASN A 340 -12.82 12.15 11.13
C ASN A 340 -13.15 10.64 11.08
N THR A 341 -12.16 9.76 10.91
CA THR A 341 -12.37 8.31 10.70
C THR A 341 -11.49 7.49 11.62
N TYR A 342 -12.04 6.40 12.18
CA TYR A 342 -11.27 5.45 12.96
C TYR A 342 -10.78 4.30 12.08
N TYR A 343 -9.59 3.82 12.40
CA TYR A 343 -8.99 2.64 11.80
C TYR A 343 -8.58 1.71 12.93
N THR A 344 -8.88 0.42 12.77
CA THR A 344 -8.41 -0.62 13.69
C THR A 344 -7.57 -1.61 12.90
N TRP A 345 -6.29 -1.69 13.26
CA TRP A 345 -5.42 -2.77 12.83
C TRP A 345 -5.50 -3.91 13.86
N LEU A 346 -5.73 -5.13 13.37
CA LEU A 346 -5.49 -6.34 14.15
C LEU A 346 -4.40 -7.15 13.45
N GLY A 347 -3.42 -7.66 14.18
CA GLY A 347 -2.36 -8.48 13.59
C GLY A 347 -1.75 -9.48 14.53
N THR A 348 -1.19 -10.54 13.95
CA THR A 348 -0.55 -11.63 14.66
C THR A 348 0.59 -12.23 13.82
N SER A 349 1.40 -13.08 14.44
CA SER A 349 2.41 -13.92 13.80
C SER A 349 2.10 -15.39 14.09
N SER A 350 2.59 -16.30 13.26
CA SER A 350 2.61 -17.73 13.55
C SER A 350 3.52 -18.10 14.74
N ASN A 351 4.36 -17.19 15.22
CA ASN A 351 5.20 -17.38 16.39
C ASN A 351 4.57 -16.71 17.62
N ASP A 352 4.43 -17.46 18.71
CA ASP A 352 3.81 -17.01 19.98
C ASP A 352 4.77 -16.14 20.83
N ASN A 353 5.34 -15.08 20.24
CA ASN A 353 6.34 -14.22 20.89
C ASN A 353 6.32 -12.76 20.40
N GLY A 354 5.14 -12.26 20.02
CA GLY A 354 4.98 -10.91 19.49
C GLY A 354 5.31 -9.81 20.50
N GLU A 355 5.99 -8.75 20.05
CA GLU A 355 6.15 -7.48 20.75
C GLU A 355 5.63 -6.37 19.83
N VAL A 356 4.69 -5.55 20.31
CA VAL A 356 4.33 -4.31 19.60
C VAL A 356 5.20 -3.18 20.11
N ILE A 357 5.86 -2.50 19.19
CA ILE A 357 6.75 -1.36 19.47
C ILE A 357 6.18 -0.11 18.81
N PHE A 358 5.86 0.90 19.61
CA PHE A 358 5.49 2.23 19.11
C PHE A 358 6.74 3.06 18.89
N THR A 359 6.82 3.68 17.73
CA THR A 359 7.97 4.49 17.33
C THR A 359 7.57 5.87 16.82
N ARG A 360 8.56 6.75 16.77
CA ARG A 360 8.43 8.07 16.13
C ARG A 360 9.74 8.47 15.50
N THR A 361 9.70 8.95 14.27
CA THR A 361 10.89 9.45 13.56
C THR A 361 11.45 10.73 14.19
N GLY A 362 12.74 10.97 13.98
CA GLY A 362 13.46 12.16 14.44
C GLY A 362 14.58 11.87 15.43
N ALA A 363 14.93 10.61 15.66
CA ALA A 363 16.15 10.27 16.37
C ALA A 363 17.37 10.55 15.48
N ASN A 364 18.49 10.91 16.10
CA ASN A 364 19.72 11.31 15.39
C ASN A 364 19.51 12.35 14.27
N ASP A 365 18.52 13.25 14.43
CA ASP A 365 18.21 14.32 13.47
C ASP A 365 18.46 15.70 14.10
N PRO A 366 19.73 16.14 14.22
CA PRO A 366 20.07 17.41 14.86
C PRO A 366 19.59 18.64 14.08
N SER A 367 19.22 18.47 12.81
CA SER A 367 18.81 19.55 11.91
C SER A 367 17.28 19.65 11.75
N PHE A 368 16.50 18.81 12.44
CA PHE A 368 15.05 18.71 12.29
C PHE A 368 14.62 18.52 10.82
N ASN A 369 15.35 17.65 10.11
CA ASN A 369 15.13 17.31 8.71
C ASN A 369 13.97 16.36 8.50
N LEU A 370 13.79 15.42 9.43
CA LEU A 370 12.72 14.45 9.41
C LEU A 370 11.44 15.06 9.95
N ARG A 371 10.33 14.83 9.25
CA ARG A 371 8.99 14.98 9.83
C ARG A 371 8.88 13.98 10.98
N SER A 372 8.31 14.42 12.10
CA SER A 372 8.02 13.59 13.28
C SER A 372 6.73 12.80 13.06
N GLU A 373 6.84 11.60 12.49
CA GLU A 373 5.74 10.73 12.10
C GLU A 373 5.69 9.51 13.03
N PRO A 374 4.49 9.10 13.46
CA PRO A 374 4.34 7.90 14.27
C PRO A 374 4.33 6.64 13.40
N ALA A 375 4.81 5.54 13.97
CA ALA A 375 4.70 4.21 13.38
C ALA A 375 4.59 3.17 14.50
N PHE A 376 4.16 1.96 14.17
CA PHE A 376 4.28 0.83 15.07
C PHE A 376 4.78 -0.40 14.33
N ILE A 377 5.42 -1.30 15.08
CA ILE A 377 6.04 -2.52 14.57
C ILE A 377 5.46 -3.69 15.35
N LEU A 378 5.04 -4.75 14.67
CA LEU A 378 4.88 -6.07 15.28
C LEU A 378 6.17 -6.85 15.08
N ARG A 379 6.97 -6.99 16.13
CA ARG A 379 8.21 -7.75 16.16
C ARG A 379 7.93 -9.18 16.56
N SER A 380 8.53 -10.14 15.86
CA SER A 380 8.49 -11.56 16.19
C SER A 380 9.87 -12.18 15.98
N LYS A 381 10.13 -13.32 16.62
CA LYS A 381 11.35 -14.11 16.41
C LYS A 381 11.02 -15.54 16.03
N GLY A 382 11.81 -16.13 15.15
CA GLY A 382 11.62 -17.53 14.76
C GLY A 382 12.40 -17.89 13.51
N GLU A 383 12.28 -19.14 13.09
CA GLU A 383 12.90 -19.62 11.86
C GLU A 383 12.13 -19.20 10.61
N THR A 384 10.82 -19.34 10.67
CA THR A 384 9.89 -18.83 9.67
C THR A 384 8.81 -18.03 10.38
N SER A 385 8.03 -17.26 9.62
CA SER A 385 6.87 -16.56 10.16
C SER A 385 5.83 -16.38 9.07
N LEU A 386 4.56 -16.48 9.44
CA LEU A 386 3.48 -15.84 8.71
C LEU A 386 2.94 -14.71 9.59
N PHE A 387 3.14 -13.47 9.15
CA PHE A 387 2.38 -12.36 9.69
C PHE A 387 1.02 -12.29 9.00
N ALA A 388 -0.01 -12.09 9.79
CA ALA A 388 -1.37 -11.96 9.30
C ALA A 388 -2.01 -10.76 9.99
N SER A 389 -2.53 -9.81 9.20
CA SER A 389 -3.20 -8.63 9.74
C SER A 389 -4.43 -8.23 8.93
N VAL A 390 -5.28 -7.43 9.56
CA VAL A 390 -6.38 -6.73 8.91
C VAL A 390 -6.39 -5.25 9.28
N VAL A 391 -6.86 -4.39 8.38
CA VAL A 391 -7.19 -2.99 8.68
C VAL A 391 -8.66 -2.75 8.39
N GLU A 392 -9.43 -2.48 9.43
CA GLU A 392 -10.83 -2.09 9.36
C GLU A 392 -10.93 -0.56 9.39
N THR A 393 -11.56 0.04 8.38
CA THR A 393 -12.06 1.41 8.44
C THR A 393 -13.46 1.42 9.04
N HIS A 394 -13.67 2.22 10.08
CA HIS A 394 -14.98 2.31 10.71
C HIS A 394 -15.24 3.66 11.37
N GLY A 395 -16.53 3.98 11.51
CA GLY A 395 -16.99 5.05 12.37
C GLY A 395 -16.65 6.45 11.89
N TYR A 396 -17.14 7.41 12.66
CA TYR A 396 -17.08 8.81 12.32
C TYR A 396 -16.87 9.64 13.59
N PHE A 397 -15.97 10.61 13.50
CA PHE A 397 -15.73 11.62 14.51
C PHE A 397 -15.95 13.02 13.92
N ASN A 398 -16.75 13.83 14.60
CA ASN A 398 -16.93 15.23 14.26
C ASN A 398 -16.89 16.06 15.55
N GLU A 399 -15.83 16.86 15.67
CA GLU A 399 -15.60 17.71 16.82
C GLU A 399 -16.58 18.91 16.87
N GLU A 400 -16.97 19.46 15.71
CA GLU A 400 -17.92 20.59 15.64
C GLU A 400 -19.29 20.23 16.21
N PHE A 401 -19.74 18.99 15.98
CA PHE A 401 -21.01 18.48 16.50
C PHE A 401 -20.86 17.62 17.77
N GLU A 402 -19.66 17.53 18.34
CA GLU A 402 -19.34 16.69 19.51
C GLU A 402 -19.81 15.23 19.35
N GLN A 403 -19.70 14.68 18.14
CA GLN A 403 -20.23 13.37 17.79
C GLN A 403 -19.12 12.34 17.55
N SER A 404 -19.29 11.16 18.15
CA SER A 404 -18.47 9.97 17.89
C SER A 404 -19.37 8.75 17.71
N VAL A 405 -19.30 8.09 16.56
CA VAL A 405 -20.12 6.93 16.19
C VAL A 405 -19.22 5.80 15.74
N ASN A 406 -19.53 4.57 16.15
CA ASN A 406 -18.81 3.34 15.80
C ASN A 406 -17.28 3.46 15.99
N ALA A 407 -16.84 4.09 17.08
CA ALA A 407 -15.41 4.25 17.41
C ALA A 407 -14.68 2.93 17.74
N ARG A 408 -15.39 1.79 17.72
CA ARG A 408 -14.85 0.45 17.87
C ARG A 408 -15.21 -0.36 16.63
N GLY A 409 -14.20 -1.02 16.07
CA GLY A 409 -14.37 -1.92 14.94
C GLY A 409 -15.21 -3.16 15.27
N LYS A 410 -15.77 -3.74 14.21
CA LYS A 410 -16.54 -4.98 14.21
C LYS A 410 -15.64 -6.20 14.01
N VAL A 411 -14.41 -6.05 13.54
CA VAL A 411 -13.45 -7.15 13.51
C VAL A 411 -12.93 -7.43 14.93
N LYS A 412 -12.97 -8.70 15.34
CA LYS A 412 -12.60 -9.16 16.68
C LYS A 412 -11.27 -9.87 16.72
N ASN A 413 -10.92 -10.59 15.66
CA ASN A 413 -9.72 -11.40 15.65
C ASN A 413 -9.20 -11.70 14.24
N ILE A 414 -7.89 -11.95 14.15
CA ILE A 414 -7.25 -12.65 13.04
C ILE A 414 -6.27 -13.67 13.61
N LYS A 415 -6.25 -14.90 13.09
CA LYS A 415 -5.39 -15.98 13.54
C LYS A 415 -4.70 -16.65 12.36
N VAL A 416 -3.43 -17.00 12.53
CA VAL A 416 -2.78 -17.99 11.67
C VAL A 416 -3.26 -19.37 12.10
N LEU A 417 -3.90 -20.09 11.19
CA LEU A 417 -4.35 -21.46 11.42
C LEU A 417 -3.25 -22.47 11.12
N ASP A 418 -2.55 -22.25 10.00
CA ASP A 418 -1.41 -23.06 9.58
C ASP A 418 -0.57 -22.31 8.53
N HIS A 419 0.70 -22.69 8.44
CA HIS A 419 1.62 -22.12 7.49
C HIS A 419 2.70 -23.13 7.09
N THR A 420 2.67 -23.55 5.84
CA THR A 420 3.59 -24.55 5.28
C THR A 420 4.29 -24.03 4.02
N ASP A 421 5.14 -24.85 3.43
CA ASP A 421 5.71 -24.57 2.11
C ASP A 421 4.67 -24.58 0.98
N ALA A 422 3.58 -25.33 1.13
CA ALA A 422 2.57 -25.46 0.09
C ALA A 422 1.46 -24.42 0.22
N ALA A 423 1.08 -24.06 1.44
CA ALA A 423 -0.07 -23.19 1.68
C ALA A 423 -0.04 -22.47 3.03
N SER A 424 -0.78 -21.37 3.10
CA SER A 424 -1.06 -20.58 4.29
C SER A 424 -2.56 -20.56 4.56
N ALA A 425 -2.95 -20.56 5.83
CA ALA A 425 -4.35 -20.44 6.23
C ALA A 425 -4.52 -19.47 7.39
N VAL A 426 -5.51 -18.59 7.28
CA VAL A 426 -5.90 -17.68 8.34
C VAL A 426 -7.40 -17.70 8.59
N GLU A 427 -7.79 -17.37 9.80
CA GLU A 427 -9.19 -17.14 10.20
C GLU A 427 -9.35 -15.71 10.69
N ILE A 428 -10.36 -15.01 10.18
CA ILE A 428 -10.76 -13.68 10.64
C ILE A 428 -12.15 -13.82 11.27
N GLU A 429 -12.31 -13.27 12.46
CA GLU A 429 -13.59 -13.26 13.18
C GLU A 429 -14.09 -11.82 13.28
N THR A 430 -15.29 -11.56 12.77
CA THR A 430 -16.05 -10.32 12.95
C THR A 430 -17.17 -10.52 13.97
N GLU A 431 -17.98 -9.49 14.25
CA GLU A 431 -19.19 -9.64 15.07
C GLU A 431 -20.22 -10.59 14.46
N GLN A 432 -20.20 -10.79 13.14
CA GLN A 432 -21.26 -11.50 12.41
C GLN A 432 -20.75 -12.62 11.51
N SER A 433 -19.46 -12.64 11.20
CA SER A 433 -18.88 -13.54 10.22
C SER A 433 -17.57 -14.14 10.69
N ARG A 434 -17.32 -15.37 10.25
CA ARG A 434 -16.04 -16.06 10.33
C ARG A 434 -15.56 -16.27 8.91
N VAL A 435 -14.41 -15.69 8.58
CA VAL A 435 -13.78 -15.78 7.26
C VAL A 435 -12.58 -16.71 7.36
N THR A 436 -12.57 -17.81 6.62
CA THR A 436 -11.40 -18.66 6.45
C THR A 436 -10.79 -18.37 5.09
N LEU A 437 -9.53 -17.92 5.06
CA LEU A 437 -8.78 -17.66 3.83
C LEU A 437 -7.64 -18.67 3.73
N LEU A 438 -7.64 -19.43 2.64
CA LEU A 438 -6.60 -20.39 2.26
C LEU A 438 -5.85 -19.82 1.06
N LEU A 439 -4.53 -19.89 1.10
CA LEU A 439 -3.64 -19.32 0.10
C LEU A 439 -2.61 -20.35 -0.33
N SER A 440 -2.40 -20.51 -1.64
CA SER A 440 -1.29 -21.28 -2.18
C SER A 440 0.02 -20.50 -2.03
N ASN A 441 1.07 -21.18 -1.58
CA ASN A 441 2.43 -20.64 -1.51
C ASN A 441 3.30 -21.15 -2.68
N ASP A 442 2.74 -21.95 -3.59
CA ASP A 442 3.46 -22.46 -4.76
C ASP A 442 3.62 -21.36 -5.81
N ALA A 443 4.86 -20.98 -6.12
CA ALA A 443 5.17 -19.99 -7.14
C ALA A 443 4.69 -20.38 -8.56
N ASN A 444 4.38 -21.66 -8.79
CA ASN A 444 3.84 -22.16 -10.06
C ASN A 444 2.33 -22.39 -10.01
N ALA A 445 1.64 -21.92 -8.97
CA ALA A 445 0.19 -22.00 -8.91
C ALA A 445 -0.46 -21.31 -10.12
N SER A 446 -1.64 -21.77 -10.47
CA SER A 446 -2.48 -21.27 -11.55
C SER A 446 -3.93 -21.34 -11.11
N GLU A 447 -4.83 -20.75 -11.90
CA GLU A 447 -6.29 -20.85 -11.67
C GLU A 447 -6.81 -22.30 -11.67
N THR A 448 -6.01 -23.27 -12.16
CA THR A 448 -6.36 -24.69 -12.21
C THR A 448 -5.57 -25.56 -11.24
N SER A 449 -4.64 -24.98 -10.47
CA SER A 449 -3.83 -25.75 -9.53
C SER A 449 -4.70 -26.29 -8.39
N GLU A 450 -4.60 -27.58 -8.13
CA GLU A 450 -5.24 -28.22 -6.98
C GLU A 450 -4.35 -28.09 -5.76
N ASN A 451 -4.91 -27.59 -4.67
CA ASN A 451 -4.21 -27.39 -3.41
C ASN A 451 -4.89 -28.17 -2.29
N GLU A 452 -4.10 -28.56 -1.31
CA GLU A 452 -4.53 -29.30 -0.14
C GLU A 452 -3.80 -28.79 1.09
N LEU A 453 -4.55 -28.63 2.18
CA LEU A 453 -4.01 -28.28 3.50
C LEU A 453 -4.76 -29.05 4.57
N THR A 454 -4.04 -29.59 5.57
CA THR A 454 -4.64 -30.30 6.69
C THR A 454 -4.39 -29.53 7.97
N ILE A 455 -5.46 -29.01 8.58
CA ILE A 455 -5.42 -28.24 9.83
C ILE A 455 -6.22 -29.00 10.87
N ASN A 456 -5.61 -29.38 12.00
CA ASN A 456 -6.29 -30.11 13.09
C ASN A 456 -7.13 -31.31 12.61
N ASP A 457 -6.53 -32.18 11.79
CA ASP A 457 -7.17 -33.34 11.15
C ASP A 457 -8.32 -33.03 10.16
N LYS A 458 -8.65 -31.76 9.92
CA LYS A 458 -9.59 -31.31 8.89
C LYS A 458 -8.81 -31.01 7.60
N LYS A 459 -9.16 -31.73 6.54
CA LYS A 459 -8.60 -31.55 5.20
C LYS A 459 -9.38 -30.50 4.41
N TYR A 460 -8.69 -29.48 3.95
CA TYR A 460 -9.17 -28.45 3.05
C TYR A 460 -8.61 -28.70 1.66
N ASN A 461 -9.45 -28.59 0.64
CA ASN A 461 -9.03 -28.68 -0.76
C ASN A 461 -9.64 -27.50 -1.52
N TRP A 462 -8.86 -26.88 -2.38
CA TRP A 462 -9.34 -25.82 -3.27
C TRP A 462 -8.57 -25.81 -4.58
N THR A 463 -9.15 -25.15 -5.58
CA THR A 463 -8.54 -24.95 -6.88
C THR A 463 -8.23 -23.47 -7.06
N GLY A 464 -7.07 -23.15 -7.65
CA GLY A 464 -6.65 -21.77 -7.89
C GLY A 464 -5.62 -21.28 -6.87
N PHE A 465 -5.42 -19.96 -6.85
CA PHE A 465 -4.44 -19.31 -5.98
C PHE A 465 -4.85 -19.25 -4.51
N TYR A 466 -6.14 -19.10 -4.25
CA TYR A 466 -6.69 -18.98 -2.90
C TYR A 466 -8.15 -19.46 -2.86
N SER A 467 -8.67 -19.62 -1.65
CA SER A 467 -10.09 -19.86 -1.38
C SER A 467 -10.52 -19.06 -0.17
N VAL A 468 -11.68 -18.42 -0.26
CA VAL A 468 -12.32 -17.72 0.86
C VAL A 468 -13.63 -18.40 1.21
N GLU A 469 -13.83 -18.71 2.48
CA GLU A 469 -15.09 -19.23 3.01
C GLU A 469 -15.61 -18.24 4.07
N ILE A 470 -16.81 -17.72 3.88
CA ILE A 470 -17.46 -16.78 4.80
C ILE A 470 -18.65 -17.50 5.45
N GLN A 471 -18.61 -17.64 6.77
CA GLN A 471 -19.66 -18.29 7.55
C GLN A 471 -20.28 -17.29 8.52
N ALA A 472 -21.61 -17.18 8.54
CA ALA A 472 -22.29 -16.36 9.53
C ALA A 472 -22.13 -16.95 10.94
N ILE A 473 -21.78 -16.11 11.92
CA ILE A 473 -21.76 -16.45 13.34
C ILE A 473 -23.20 -16.31 13.85
N PRO A 474 -23.83 -17.38 14.38
CA PRO A 474 -25.17 -17.30 14.91
C PRO A 474 -25.22 -16.26 16.03
N GLN A 475 -26.02 -15.20 15.86
CA GLN A 475 -26.29 -14.31 16.97
C GLN A 475 -27.18 -15.05 17.97
N GLU A 476 -26.72 -15.20 19.22
CA GLU A 476 -27.62 -15.59 20.30
C GLU A 476 -28.69 -14.49 20.40
N THR A 477 -29.93 -14.81 20.04
CA THR A 477 -31.08 -13.96 20.33
C THR A 477 -31.16 -13.80 21.84
N VAL A 478 -30.75 -12.63 22.34
CA VAL A 478 -30.93 -12.21 23.74
C VAL A 478 -32.36 -11.75 23.96
#